data_AF-A0A3M0IF64-F1
#
_entry.id   AF-A0A3M0IF64-F1
#
_cell.length_a   1.000
_cell.length_b   1.000
_cell.length_c   1.000
_cell.angle_alpha   90.00
_cell.angle_beta   90.00
_cell.angle_gamma   90.00
#
_symmetry.space_group_name_H-M   'P 1'
#
loop_
_entity.id
_entity.type
_entity.pdbx_description
1 polymer ?
#
loop_
_entity_poly.entity_id
_entity_poly.type
_entity_poly.pdbx_seq_one_letter_code
_entity_poly.pdbx_strand_id
1 'polypeptide(L)'
;MATPHAGRLSGRRVASVRTLIGAVLAALLATLFATAPAQAADGQITGLAGKCVDVAGADSANGTAVQLYDCNGTDAQRWSNPGDGTLRALGKCLDVVDRSTADGASVQLWDCSGGANQQWVVTAAHDIVNPAADKCLDVRDNNSANATRLQIWTCSGGANQKWNAPASGGGGNPSGFVVSEAQFNQMFPGRNAFYTYSGLTAALGAYPGFATTGSDT
;
A
#
# COMPACT_ATOMS: atom_id res chain seq x y z
N MET A 1 -95.54 37.45 29.10
CA MET A 1 -94.74 38.62 28.70
C MET A 1 -93.77 38.20 27.59
N ALA A 2 -93.87 38.89 26.45
CA ALA A 2 -92.87 39.14 25.42
C ALA A 2 -91.88 38.02 24.96
N THR A 3 -92.20 37.44 23.79
CA THR A 3 -91.43 37.33 22.53
C THR A 3 -89.96 36.82 22.46
N PRO A 4 -89.60 36.14 21.34
CA PRO A 4 -88.46 35.22 21.18
C PRO A 4 -87.30 35.81 20.37
N HIS A 5 -86.16 35.11 20.28
CA HIS A 5 -85.23 35.21 19.16
C HIS A 5 -84.82 33.82 18.65
N ALA A 6 -85.12 33.58 17.38
CA ALA A 6 -84.71 32.43 16.59
C ALA A 6 -83.35 32.72 15.92
N GLY A 7 -82.50 31.69 15.83
CA GLY A 7 -81.25 31.72 15.08
C GLY A 7 -80.81 30.31 14.66
N ARG A 8 -81.31 29.88 13.49
CA ARG A 8 -80.80 28.80 12.62
C ARG A 8 -79.29 28.99 12.36
N LEU A 9 -78.43 28.05 11.97
CA LEU A 9 -78.46 26.74 11.29
C LEU A 9 -77.01 26.19 11.35
N SER A 10 -76.83 24.89 11.15
CA SER A 10 -75.84 24.29 10.23
C SER A 10 -75.19 23.05 10.84
N GLY A 11 -75.65 21.88 10.38
CA GLY A 11 -75.11 20.59 10.74
C GLY A 11 -73.73 20.35 10.13
N ARG A 12 -72.85 19.73 10.91
CA ARG A 12 -71.69 19.02 10.37
C ARG A 12 -71.79 17.56 10.80
N ARG A 13 -71.88 16.72 9.78
CA ARG A 13 -71.88 15.26 9.87
C ARG A 13 -70.59 14.80 10.55
N VAL A 14 -70.69 14.12 11.69
CA VAL A 14 -69.55 13.41 12.29
C VAL A 14 -69.45 12.06 11.56
N ALA A 15 -68.50 11.95 10.65
CA ALA A 15 -68.16 10.68 10.02
C ALA A 15 -67.20 9.92 10.95
N SER A 16 -67.65 8.81 11.51
CA SER A 16 -66.80 7.79 12.12
C SER A 16 -65.96 7.11 11.05
N VAL A 17 -64.63 7.19 11.13
CA VAL A 17 -63.74 6.33 10.34
C VAL A 17 -62.59 5.80 11.22
N ARG A 18 -62.79 4.54 11.62
CA ARG A 18 -61.86 3.42 11.80
C ARG A 18 -60.39 3.70 12.17
N THR A 19 -60.05 3.14 13.33
CA THR A 19 -58.72 2.76 13.81
C THR A 19 -57.84 2.13 12.72
N LEU A 20 -56.60 2.60 12.60
CA LEU A 20 -55.51 1.86 11.97
C LEU A 20 -54.34 1.79 12.95
N ILE A 21 -54.21 0.63 13.60
CA ILE A 21 -52.95 0.19 14.21
C ILE A 21 -52.07 -0.23 13.03
N GLY A 22 -51.15 0.64 12.62
CA GLY A 22 -50.15 0.37 11.59
C GLY A 22 -48.79 0.08 12.23
N ALA A 23 -48.33 -1.15 12.11
CA ALA A 23 -47.06 -1.63 12.62
C ALA A 23 -45.87 -0.81 12.07
N VAL A 24 -45.04 -0.26 12.98
CA VAL A 24 -43.72 0.27 12.63
C VAL A 24 -42.77 -0.93 12.53
N LEU A 25 -42.68 -1.50 11.34
CA LEU A 25 -41.69 -2.53 11.01
C LEU A 25 -40.28 -1.91 10.94
N ALA A 26 -39.34 -2.62 11.53
CA ALA A 26 -37.92 -2.33 11.65
C ALA A 26 -37.28 -1.73 10.38
N ALA A 27 -36.83 -0.48 10.47
CA ALA A 27 -35.78 0.03 9.60
C ALA A 27 -34.44 -0.52 10.11
N LEU A 28 -33.97 -1.61 9.50
CA LEU A 28 -32.65 -2.14 9.73
C LEU A 28 -31.60 -1.03 9.51
N LEU A 29 -30.75 -0.81 10.51
CA LEU A 29 -29.47 -0.13 10.35
C LEU A 29 -28.61 -0.97 9.40
N ALA A 30 -28.67 -0.69 8.10
CA ALA A 30 -27.62 -1.09 7.17
C ALA A 30 -26.49 -0.06 7.31
N THR A 31 -25.62 -0.25 8.32
CA THR A 31 -24.33 0.42 8.32
C THR A 31 -23.53 -0.14 7.15
N LEU A 32 -23.52 0.61 6.04
CA LEU A 32 -22.58 0.41 4.95
C LEU A 32 -21.17 0.57 5.52
N PHE A 33 -20.49 -0.54 5.78
CA PHE A 33 -19.03 -0.54 5.79
C PHE A 33 -18.62 -0.34 4.33
N ALA A 34 -18.52 0.91 3.90
CA ALA A 34 -17.67 1.24 2.77
C ALA A 34 -16.24 0.91 3.21
N THR A 35 -15.78 -0.30 2.91
CA THR A 35 -14.36 -0.61 2.96
C THR A 35 -13.70 0.30 1.95
N ALA A 36 -13.20 1.46 2.40
CA ALA A 36 -12.24 2.20 1.62
C ALA A 36 -11.13 1.20 1.23
N PRO A 37 -10.68 1.16 -0.03
CA PRO A 37 -9.52 0.35 -0.37
C PRO A 37 -8.41 0.75 0.61
N ALA A 38 -7.77 -0.25 1.24
CA ALA A 38 -6.63 0.01 2.10
C ALA A 38 -5.57 0.70 1.23
N GLN A 39 -5.49 2.02 1.34
CA GLN A 39 -4.52 2.83 0.65
C GLN A 39 -3.13 2.37 1.11
N ALA A 40 -2.17 2.36 0.18
CA ALA A 40 -0.75 2.26 0.53
C ALA A 40 -0.49 3.13 1.76
N ALA A 41 -0.04 2.53 2.85
CA ALA A 41 0.31 3.31 4.02
C ALA A 41 1.61 4.05 3.66
N ASP A 42 1.52 5.35 3.34
CA ASP A 42 2.71 6.17 3.19
C ASP A 42 3.38 6.33 4.55
N GLY A 43 4.66 6.00 4.64
CA GLY A 43 5.38 5.97 5.91
C GLY A 43 6.88 6.17 5.76
N GLN A 44 7.57 6.30 6.89
CA GLN A 44 9.02 6.31 6.90
C GLN A 44 9.57 4.93 6.60
N ILE A 45 10.69 4.87 5.87
CA ILE A 45 11.55 3.68 5.82
C ILE A 45 12.67 3.93 6.83
N THR A 46 12.70 3.14 7.89
CA THR A 46 13.69 3.26 8.98
C THR A 46 14.68 2.10 8.94
N GLY A 47 15.93 2.33 9.32
CA GLY A 47 16.98 1.31 9.26
C GLY A 47 18.08 1.53 10.30
N LEU A 48 19.33 1.51 9.84
CA LEU A 48 20.51 1.61 10.69
C LEU A 48 20.41 2.76 11.70
N ALA A 49 20.69 2.47 12.97
CA ALA A 49 20.61 3.42 14.08
C ALA A 49 19.24 4.11 14.26
N GLY A 50 18.15 3.51 13.75
CA GLY A 50 16.80 4.08 13.82
C GLY A 50 16.59 5.29 12.90
N LYS A 51 17.52 5.52 11.95
CA LYS A 51 17.46 6.65 11.02
C LYS A 51 16.63 6.31 9.79
N CYS A 52 16.23 7.36 9.07
CA CYS A 52 15.31 7.30 7.94
C CYS A 52 16.04 7.32 6.60
N VAL A 53 15.47 6.63 5.61
CA VAL A 53 15.74 6.87 4.19
C VAL A 53 15.17 8.24 3.83
N ASP A 54 16.04 9.13 3.38
CA ASP A 54 15.78 10.56 3.24
C ASP A 54 16.16 11.06 1.85
N VAL A 55 15.32 11.88 1.24
CA VAL A 55 15.66 12.64 0.04
C VAL A 55 16.42 13.90 0.45
N ALA A 56 17.69 13.99 0.04
CA ALA A 56 18.58 15.05 0.49
C ALA A 56 18.03 16.45 0.22
N GLY A 57 17.93 17.26 1.28
CA GLY A 57 17.44 18.63 1.21
C GLY A 57 15.96 18.77 0.82
N ALA A 58 15.19 17.67 0.85
CA ALA A 58 13.83 17.62 0.29
C ALA A 58 13.75 18.03 -1.19
N ASP A 59 14.87 17.92 -1.93
CA ASP A 59 14.94 18.34 -3.32
C ASP A 59 14.29 17.28 -4.23
N SER A 60 13.18 17.64 -4.87
CA SER A 60 12.49 16.76 -5.80
C SER A 60 13.11 16.73 -7.20
N ALA A 61 14.31 17.27 -7.43
CA ALA A 61 14.98 17.15 -8.72
C ALA A 61 15.39 15.69 -9.03
N ASN A 62 15.46 15.35 -10.32
CA ASN A 62 16.04 14.08 -10.75
C ASN A 62 17.53 14.08 -10.42
N GLY A 63 18.01 12.99 -9.85
CA GLY A 63 19.39 12.84 -9.41
C GLY A 63 19.64 13.26 -7.97
N THR A 64 18.63 13.76 -7.26
CA THR A 64 18.77 14.06 -5.83
C THR A 64 19.22 12.81 -5.08
N ALA A 65 20.22 12.99 -4.23
CA ALA A 65 20.75 11.93 -3.40
C ALA A 65 19.69 11.40 -2.43
N VAL A 66 19.56 10.06 -2.36
CA VAL A 66 18.92 9.39 -1.23
C VAL A 66 19.99 9.03 -0.18
N GLN A 67 19.71 9.35 1.07
CA GLN A 67 20.68 9.30 2.17
C GLN A 67 20.05 8.73 3.45
N LEU A 68 20.90 8.40 4.41
CA LEU A 68 20.49 8.15 5.79
C LEU A 68 20.44 9.48 6.55
N TYR A 69 19.35 9.76 7.23
CA TYR A 69 19.20 10.99 8.02
C TYR A 69 18.35 10.75 9.26
N ASP A 70 18.52 11.59 10.29
CA ASP A 70 17.60 11.61 11.42
C ASP A 70 16.15 11.75 10.98
N CYS A 71 15.28 10.93 11.56
CA CYS A 71 13.87 11.00 11.26
C CYS A 71 13.30 12.35 11.74
N ASN A 72 12.80 13.16 10.80
CA ASN A 72 12.37 14.54 11.02
C ASN A 72 10.91 14.80 10.62
N GLY A 73 10.20 13.77 10.11
CA GLY A 73 8.77 13.82 9.81
C GLY A 73 8.40 14.64 8.56
N THR A 74 9.37 15.12 7.79
CA THR A 74 9.13 15.82 6.53
C THR A 74 8.74 14.86 5.41
N ASP A 75 8.15 15.41 4.34
CA ASP A 75 7.76 14.61 3.17
C ASP A 75 8.96 13.98 2.44
N ALA A 76 10.18 14.50 2.63
CA ALA A 76 11.42 13.91 2.14
C ALA A 76 11.71 12.51 2.72
N GLN A 77 11.03 12.14 3.80
CA GLN A 77 11.15 10.84 4.47
C GLN A 77 9.86 10.03 4.41
N ARG A 78 8.84 10.52 3.69
CA ARG A 78 7.58 9.82 3.49
C ARG A 78 7.66 9.05 2.18
N TRP A 79 7.73 7.74 2.31
CA TRP A 79 7.80 6.81 1.20
C TRP A 79 6.48 6.07 1.06
N SER A 80 6.03 5.90 -0.18
CA SER A 80 4.94 5.01 -0.53
C SER A 80 5.48 3.73 -1.17
N ASN A 81 4.78 2.64 -0.92
CA ASN A 81 4.99 1.36 -1.60
C ASN A 81 3.65 0.99 -2.25
N PRO A 82 3.35 1.45 -3.48
CA PRO A 82 2.04 1.22 -4.11
C PRO A 82 1.78 -0.24 -4.49
N GLY A 83 2.77 -1.14 -4.38
CA GLY A 83 2.64 -2.56 -4.75
C GLY A 83 2.95 -2.88 -6.21
N ASP A 84 3.39 -1.90 -7.00
CA ASP A 84 3.86 -2.10 -8.38
C ASP A 84 5.38 -2.33 -8.49
N GLY A 85 6.02 -2.65 -7.37
CA GLY A 85 7.47 -2.86 -7.25
C GLY A 85 8.28 -1.58 -7.06
N THR A 86 7.68 -0.40 -7.10
CA THR A 86 8.41 0.85 -6.83
C THR A 86 8.31 1.28 -5.36
N LEU A 87 9.32 2.02 -4.89
CA LEU A 87 9.26 2.81 -3.66
C LEU A 87 9.33 4.28 -4.05
N ARG A 88 8.43 5.12 -3.53
CA ARG A 88 8.30 6.50 -4.00
C ARG A 88 8.31 7.54 -2.90
N ALA A 89 9.02 8.64 -3.11
CA ALA A 89 8.97 9.83 -2.28
C ALA A 89 8.86 11.06 -3.17
N LEU A 90 8.17 12.11 -2.70
CA LEU A 90 8.00 13.37 -3.44
C LEU A 90 7.52 13.17 -4.90
N GLY A 91 6.68 12.15 -5.13
CA GLY A 91 6.14 11.82 -6.46
C GLY A 91 7.10 11.11 -7.41
N LYS A 92 8.29 10.71 -6.95
CA LYS A 92 9.36 10.08 -7.75
C LYS A 92 9.79 8.75 -7.15
N CYS A 93 10.53 7.97 -7.92
CA CYS A 93 10.95 6.61 -7.57
C CYS A 93 12.36 6.58 -6.95
N LEU A 94 12.58 5.65 -6.01
CA LEU A 94 13.89 5.21 -5.59
C LEU A 94 14.58 4.49 -6.76
N ASP A 95 15.73 5.00 -7.18
CA ASP A 95 16.36 4.66 -8.45
C ASP A 95 17.83 4.33 -8.23
N VAL A 96 18.31 3.23 -8.81
CA VAL A 96 19.75 2.96 -8.91
C VAL A 96 20.34 3.73 -10.09
N VAL A 97 21.33 4.57 -9.80
CA VAL A 97 22.01 5.44 -10.78
C VAL A 97 22.51 4.63 -11.97
N ASP A 98 22.24 5.14 -13.18
CA ASP A 98 22.66 4.59 -14.47
C ASP A 98 22.28 3.11 -14.70
N ARG A 99 21.29 2.60 -13.94
CA ARG A 99 20.89 1.19 -13.98
C ARG A 99 22.03 0.22 -13.64
N SER A 100 23.02 0.70 -12.89
CA SER A 100 24.18 -0.09 -12.52
C SER A 100 23.77 -1.27 -11.64
N THR A 101 24.44 -2.41 -11.85
CA THR A 101 24.31 -3.61 -11.01
C THR A 101 25.55 -3.85 -10.16
N ALA A 102 26.51 -2.92 -10.16
CA ALA A 102 27.75 -3.05 -9.40
C ALA A 102 27.55 -2.77 -7.91
N ASP A 103 28.38 -3.40 -7.08
CA ASP A 103 28.47 -3.04 -5.67
C ASP A 103 28.89 -1.59 -5.51
N GLY A 104 28.15 -0.88 -4.68
CA GLY A 104 28.36 0.51 -4.38
C GLY A 104 27.81 1.51 -5.40
N ALA A 105 27.00 1.04 -6.36
CA ALA A 105 26.17 1.94 -7.15
C ALA A 105 25.24 2.72 -6.22
N SER A 106 25.27 4.05 -6.32
CA SER A 106 24.45 4.91 -5.46
C SER A 106 22.98 4.84 -5.88
N VAL A 107 22.09 5.14 -4.93
CA VAL A 107 20.68 5.39 -5.22
C VAL A 107 20.37 6.88 -5.24
N GLN A 108 19.33 7.24 -5.99
CA GLN A 108 18.87 8.60 -6.21
C GLN A 108 17.34 8.65 -6.29
N LEU A 109 16.79 9.86 -6.28
CA LEU A 109 15.42 10.12 -6.65
C LEU A 109 15.35 10.38 -8.16
N TRP A 110 14.43 9.70 -8.85
CA TRP A 110 14.24 9.88 -10.29
C TRP A 110 12.79 9.70 -10.71
N ASP A 111 12.40 10.33 -11.82
CA ASP A 111 11.10 10.10 -12.43
C ASP A 111 10.81 8.61 -12.61
N CYS A 112 9.60 8.19 -12.24
CA CYS A 112 9.18 6.81 -12.39
C CYS A 112 9.05 6.46 -13.89
N SER A 113 9.86 5.51 -14.34
CA SER A 113 9.92 5.02 -15.72
C SER A 113 9.52 3.55 -15.87
N GLY A 114 9.37 2.84 -14.75
CA GLY A 114 9.15 1.39 -14.72
C GLY A 114 10.43 0.58 -15.01
N GLY A 115 11.58 1.24 -15.16
CA GLY A 115 12.87 0.59 -15.39
C GLY A 115 13.26 -0.36 -14.26
N ALA A 116 14.00 -1.42 -14.59
CA ALA A 116 14.38 -2.47 -13.64
C ALA A 116 15.23 -1.94 -12.45
N ASN A 117 15.91 -0.81 -12.63
CA ASN A 117 16.68 -0.10 -11.61
C ASN A 117 15.80 0.67 -10.60
N GLN A 118 14.48 0.72 -10.82
CA GLN A 118 13.48 1.33 -9.94
C GLN A 118 12.56 0.28 -9.30
N GLN A 119 12.82 -1.00 -9.57
CA GLN A 119 12.06 -2.12 -9.03
C GLN A 119 12.73 -2.64 -7.77
N TRP A 120 11.93 -2.81 -6.72
CA TRP A 120 12.36 -3.17 -5.38
C TRP A 120 11.40 -4.19 -4.77
N VAL A 121 11.96 -5.13 -4.02
CA VAL A 121 11.20 -6.10 -3.23
C VAL A 121 11.55 -5.88 -1.77
N VAL A 122 10.55 -5.53 -0.97
CA VAL A 122 10.65 -5.53 0.50
C VAL A 122 10.41 -6.95 0.98
N THR A 123 11.41 -7.59 1.57
CA THR A 123 11.31 -8.99 2.03
C THR A 123 10.85 -9.08 3.48
N ALA A 124 10.36 -10.25 3.89
CA ALA A 124 10.05 -10.52 5.31
C ALA A 124 11.30 -10.49 6.22
N ALA A 125 12.50 -10.62 5.64
CA ALA A 125 13.77 -10.47 6.34
C ALA A 125 14.21 -9.00 6.46
N HIS A 126 13.33 -8.05 6.13
CA HIS A 126 13.58 -6.61 6.15
C HIS A 126 14.67 -6.14 5.16
N ASP A 127 14.91 -6.89 4.08
CA ASP A 127 15.75 -6.41 2.99
C ASP A 127 14.89 -5.60 2.01
N ILE A 128 15.49 -4.57 1.40
CA ILE A 128 14.92 -3.89 0.22
C ILE A 128 15.83 -4.25 -0.95
N VAL A 129 15.40 -5.18 -1.79
CA VAL A 129 16.24 -5.80 -2.84
C VAL A 129 15.90 -5.22 -4.19
N ASN A 130 16.90 -4.80 -4.98
CA ASN A 130 16.71 -4.58 -6.41
C ASN A 130 16.88 -5.92 -7.14
N PRO A 131 15.82 -6.52 -7.73
CA PRO A 131 15.92 -7.86 -8.30
C PRO A 131 16.80 -7.94 -9.55
N ALA A 132 16.95 -6.83 -10.29
CA ALA A 132 17.76 -6.80 -11.51
C ALA A 132 19.26 -6.81 -11.21
N ALA A 133 19.67 -6.24 -10.08
CA ALA A 133 21.05 -6.27 -9.60
C ALA A 133 21.35 -7.44 -8.67
N ASP A 134 20.32 -8.09 -8.11
CA ASP A 134 20.42 -9.07 -7.01
C ASP A 134 21.18 -8.48 -5.79
N LYS A 135 20.82 -7.25 -5.42
CA LYS A 135 21.51 -6.46 -4.38
C LYS A 135 20.54 -5.72 -3.50
N CYS A 136 20.96 -5.47 -2.26
CA CYS A 136 20.17 -4.85 -1.22
C CYS A 136 20.47 -3.35 -1.13
N LEU A 137 19.45 -2.54 -0.83
CA LEU A 137 19.61 -1.17 -0.37
C LEU A 137 20.46 -1.18 0.90
N ASP A 138 21.51 -0.35 0.91
CA ASP A 138 22.60 -0.44 1.85
C ASP A 138 23.02 0.96 2.30
N VAL A 139 23.27 1.11 3.60
CA VAL A 139 23.97 2.28 4.14
C VAL A 139 25.46 2.09 3.90
N ARG A 140 26.03 2.95 3.06
CA ARG A 140 27.45 2.93 2.68
C ARG A 140 28.34 2.82 3.91
N ASP A 141 29.23 1.83 3.86
CA ASP A 141 30.26 1.56 4.87
C ASP A 141 29.71 1.34 6.29
N ASN A 142 28.42 0.97 6.43
CA ASN A 142 27.74 0.86 7.73
C ASN A 142 27.85 2.14 8.58
N ASN A 143 27.94 3.30 7.93
CA ASN A 143 28.13 4.59 8.58
C ASN A 143 26.77 5.19 8.99
N SER A 144 26.55 5.36 10.29
CA SER A 144 25.31 5.92 10.83
C SER A 144 25.25 7.45 10.85
N ALA A 145 26.26 8.16 10.33
CA ALA A 145 26.24 9.61 10.25
C ALA A 145 25.10 10.11 9.33
N ASN A 146 24.53 11.27 9.67
CA ASN A 146 23.58 11.94 8.78
C ASN A 146 24.23 12.28 7.44
N ALA A 147 23.42 12.25 6.39
CA ALA A 147 23.81 12.43 5.00
C ALA A 147 24.73 11.34 4.44
N THR A 148 24.88 10.20 5.14
CA THR A 148 25.52 9.02 4.54
C THR A 148 24.72 8.56 3.33
N ARG A 149 25.37 8.45 2.17
CA ARG A 149 24.70 8.03 0.93
C ARG A 149 24.23 6.59 1.03
N LEU A 150 23.03 6.34 0.53
CA LEU A 150 22.58 4.97 0.29
C LEU A 150 23.08 4.47 -1.06
N GLN A 151 23.26 3.16 -1.14
CA GLN A 151 23.76 2.45 -2.30
C GLN A 151 23.04 1.10 -2.44
N ILE A 152 23.36 0.37 -3.51
CA ILE A 152 23.14 -1.08 -3.54
C ILE A 152 24.44 -1.81 -3.24
N TRP A 153 24.32 -2.92 -2.51
CA TRP A 153 25.44 -3.80 -2.21
C TRP A 153 24.96 -5.25 -2.14
N THR A 154 25.87 -6.19 -2.36
CA THR A 154 25.65 -7.63 -2.16
C THR A 154 24.96 -7.85 -0.80
N CYS A 155 23.81 -8.54 -0.84
CA CYS A 155 23.03 -8.81 0.36
C CYS A 155 23.85 -9.67 1.34
N SER A 156 24.13 -9.11 2.51
CA SER A 156 24.97 -9.72 3.54
C SER A 156 24.19 -10.09 4.81
N GLY A 157 22.97 -9.55 4.96
CA GLY A 157 22.19 -9.65 6.19
C GLY A 157 22.63 -8.69 7.31
N GLY A 158 23.62 -7.82 7.04
CA GLY A 158 24.08 -6.81 7.98
C GLY A 158 23.01 -5.77 8.34
N ALA A 159 23.12 -5.18 9.54
CA ALA A 159 22.14 -4.21 10.03
C ALA A 159 22.00 -2.96 9.14
N ASN A 160 23.03 -2.60 8.38
CA ASN A 160 23.01 -1.53 7.38
C ASN A 160 22.18 -1.82 6.13
N GLN A 161 21.63 -3.03 6.01
CA GLN A 161 20.77 -3.47 4.90
C GLN A 161 19.36 -3.85 5.38
N LYS A 162 19.06 -3.60 6.66
CA LYS A 162 17.77 -3.92 7.27
C LYS A 162 16.90 -2.69 7.41
N TRP A 163 15.68 -2.79 6.88
CA TRP A 163 14.76 -1.69 6.72
C TRP A 163 13.35 -2.08 7.16
N ASN A 164 12.77 -1.26 8.02
CA ASN A 164 11.34 -1.27 8.29
C ASN A 164 10.66 -0.29 7.32
N ALA A 165 10.16 -0.84 6.22
CA ALA A 165 9.48 -0.11 5.17
C ALA A 165 7.95 -0.23 5.28
N PRO A 166 7.18 0.72 4.71
CA PRO A 166 5.74 0.60 4.68
C PRO A 166 5.26 -0.62 3.88
N ALA A 167 4.13 -1.18 4.31
CA ALA A 167 3.48 -2.29 3.63
C ALA A 167 3.06 -1.89 2.21
N SER A 168 3.14 -2.85 1.29
CA SER A 168 2.67 -2.65 -0.09
C SER A 168 1.18 -2.34 -0.13
N GLY A 169 0.81 -1.27 -0.84
CA GLY A 169 -0.52 -0.68 -0.92
C GLY A 169 -1.50 -1.29 -1.89
N GLY A 170 -1.20 -2.48 -2.42
CA GLY A 170 -2.23 -3.36 -2.95
C GLY A 170 -3.03 -3.88 -1.76
N GLY A 171 -4.15 -3.20 -1.46
CA GLY A 171 -4.85 -3.33 -0.20
C GLY A 171 -5.06 -4.76 0.31
N GLY A 172 -4.85 -4.94 1.61
CA GLY A 172 -5.40 -6.05 2.38
C GLY A 172 -4.45 -7.23 2.59
N ASN A 173 -4.15 -7.47 3.86
CA ASN A 173 -3.54 -8.70 4.37
C ASN A 173 -4.39 -9.97 4.00
N PRO A 174 -3.92 -11.21 4.23
CA PRO A 174 -3.38 -12.14 3.23
C PRO A 174 -4.13 -13.50 3.26
N SER A 175 -4.94 -13.83 2.25
CA SER A 175 -5.61 -15.15 2.18
C SER A 175 -5.78 -15.59 0.71
N GLY A 176 -4.95 -16.46 0.13
CA GLY A 176 -3.85 -17.21 0.71
C GLY A 176 -2.93 -17.72 -0.39
N PHE A 177 -1.78 -17.08 -0.55
CA PHE A 177 -0.62 -17.71 -1.16
C PHE A 177 0.57 -17.50 -0.22
N VAL A 178 0.78 -18.48 0.64
CA VAL A 178 1.85 -18.52 1.66
C VAL A 178 3.24 -18.77 1.07
N VAL A 179 3.38 -18.66 -0.25
CA VAL A 179 4.56 -19.11 -0.99
C VAL A 179 5.18 -17.89 -1.66
N SER A 180 6.38 -17.52 -1.20
CA SER A 180 7.20 -16.49 -1.86
C SER A 180 7.70 -16.97 -3.23
N GLU A 181 8.18 -16.06 -4.08
CA GLU A 181 8.73 -16.44 -5.40
C GLU A 181 9.86 -17.47 -5.30
N ALA A 182 10.73 -17.34 -4.29
CA ALA A 182 11.80 -18.30 -4.04
C ALA A 182 11.25 -19.69 -3.68
N GLN A 183 10.22 -19.76 -2.82
CA GLN A 183 9.57 -21.03 -2.48
C GLN A 183 8.82 -21.61 -3.68
N PHE A 184 8.18 -20.77 -4.51
CA PHE A 184 7.55 -21.20 -5.75
C PHE A 184 8.57 -21.81 -6.72
N ASN A 185 9.73 -21.17 -6.87
CA ASN A 185 10.82 -21.68 -7.70
C ASN A 185 11.40 -23.00 -7.15
N GLN A 186 11.43 -23.18 -5.82
CA GLN A 186 11.88 -24.42 -5.18
C GLN A 186 10.86 -25.56 -5.27
N MET A 187 9.56 -25.26 -5.21
CA MET A 187 8.49 -26.25 -5.36
C MET A 187 8.36 -26.73 -6.81
N PHE A 188 8.67 -25.86 -7.77
CA PHE A 188 8.51 -26.12 -9.20
C PHE A 188 9.80 -25.86 -10.01
N PRO A 189 10.89 -26.62 -9.76
CA PRO A 189 12.20 -26.35 -10.33
C PRO A 189 12.33 -26.73 -11.81
N GLY A 190 11.49 -27.64 -12.31
CA GLY A 190 11.51 -28.12 -13.71
C GLY A 190 10.35 -27.60 -14.57
N ARG A 191 9.67 -26.53 -14.13
CA ARG A 191 8.47 -26.06 -14.80
C ARG A 191 8.79 -25.36 -16.13
N ASN A 192 7.84 -25.41 -17.05
CA ASN A 192 7.91 -24.63 -18.28
C ASN A 192 7.96 -23.13 -17.93
N ALA A 193 8.86 -22.39 -18.57
CA ALA A 193 9.10 -20.97 -18.32
C ALA A 193 7.86 -20.08 -18.52
N PHE A 194 6.84 -20.57 -19.23
CA PHE A 194 5.53 -19.92 -19.34
C PHE A 194 4.82 -19.75 -17.99
N TYR A 195 5.06 -20.64 -17.02
CA TYR A 195 4.43 -20.58 -15.69
C TYR A 195 5.28 -19.74 -14.73
N THR A 196 5.16 -18.41 -14.79
CA THR A 196 5.90 -17.50 -13.91
C THR A 196 5.18 -17.27 -12.58
N TYR A 197 5.93 -16.86 -11.55
CA TYR A 197 5.34 -16.45 -10.27
C TYR A 197 4.43 -15.22 -10.45
N SER A 198 4.84 -14.29 -11.32
CA SER A 198 4.00 -13.15 -11.73
C SER A 198 2.71 -13.58 -12.43
N GLY A 199 2.74 -14.63 -13.24
CA GLY A 199 1.55 -15.19 -13.90
C GLY A 199 0.60 -15.85 -12.91
N LEU A 200 1.13 -16.59 -11.94
CA LEU A 200 0.33 -17.19 -10.87
C LEU A 200 -0.33 -16.12 -10.00
N THR A 201 0.42 -15.11 -9.56
CA THR A 201 -0.12 -14.02 -8.74
C THR A 201 -1.17 -13.20 -9.51
N ALA A 202 -0.96 -12.95 -10.81
CA ALA A 202 -1.95 -12.30 -11.66
C ALA A 202 -3.23 -13.15 -11.82
N ALA A 203 -3.10 -14.47 -12.01
CA ALA A 203 -4.24 -15.38 -12.13
C ALA A 203 -5.05 -15.46 -10.83
N LEU A 204 -4.39 -15.54 -9.68
CA LEU A 204 -5.06 -15.56 -8.37
C LEU A 204 -5.79 -14.25 -8.06
N GLY A 205 -5.25 -13.11 -8.52
CA GLY A 205 -5.93 -11.81 -8.42
C GLY A 205 -7.13 -11.68 -9.36
N ALA A 206 -7.04 -12.24 -10.56
CA ALA A 206 -8.12 -12.21 -11.55
C ALA A 206 -9.25 -13.20 -11.24
N TYR A 207 -8.96 -14.31 -10.54
CA TYR A 207 -9.92 -15.37 -10.23
C TYR A 207 -9.88 -15.75 -8.74
N PRO A 208 -10.52 -14.95 -7.87
CA PRO A 208 -10.47 -15.16 -6.41
C PRO A 208 -11.09 -16.48 -5.93
N GLY A 209 -12.01 -17.06 -6.72
CA GLY A 209 -12.62 -18.37 -6.45
C GLY A 209 -11.59 -19.51 -6.48
N PHE A 210 -10.57 -19.41 -7.34
CA PHE A 210 -9.50 -20.40 -7.43
C PHE A 210 -8.67 -20.46 -6.13
N ALA A 211 -8.45 -19.31 -5.52
CA ALA A 211 -7.65 -19.18 -4.29
C ALA A 211 -8.37 -19.69 -3.03
N THR A 212 -9.69 -19.83 -3.06
CA THR A 212 -10.50 -20.05 -1.85
C THR A 212 -11.34 -21.32 -1.89
N THR A 213 -11.87 -21.71 -3.05
CA THR A 213 -12.76 -22.86 -3.20
C THR A 213 -12.24 -23.89 -4.22
N GLY A 214 -11.21 -23.55 -4.99
CA GLY A 214 -10.71 -24.36 -6.10
C GLY A 214 -11.63 -24.37 -7.32
N SER A 215 -12.60 -23.45 -7.40
CA SER A 215 -13.51 -23.30 -8.54
C SER A 215 -12.95 -22.31 -9.56
N ASP A 216 -13.15 -22.58 -10.84
CA ASP A 216 -12.79 -21.73 -11.99
C ASP A 216 -13.96 -20.87 -12.50
N THR A 217 -15.05 -20.83 -11.73
CA THR A 217 -16.29 -20.06 -11.97
C THR A 217 -16.59 -19.14 -10.80
#